data_AF-A0A961VW77-F1
#
_entry.id   AF-A0A961VW77-F1
#
_cell.length_a   1.000
_cell.length_b   1.000
_cell.length_c   1.000
_cell.angle_alpha   90.00
_cell.angle_beta   90.00
_cell.angle_gamma   90.00
#
_symmetry.space_group_name_H-M   'P 1'
#
loop_
_entity.id
_entity.type
_entity.pdbx_description
1 polymer ?
#
loop_
_entity_poly.entity_id
_entity_poly.type
_entity_poly.pdbx_seq_one_letter_code
_entity_poly.pdbx_strand_id
1 'polypeptide(L)'
;MDQRPSGSRAITFVYDGDCPLCTSAAMAMRIKRDYGTLNLINARDELDHPLVRDLTLRGFDLDEGMAIIADDQIHHGHDALVFMARYGETTNAFMAATRGLYWSKGLAALTYPWLRGTRNWLLRRRHVAPIDNMSRKSEPTFKPVFGADWEKLPAVLRAHYANRPYTDDVVVAEGVLDVECQGIMRLLGLLLRLMGQIPARNESNVPVTVRFLSDRNSTAYHFDRTFHFTSGTYRFHSRMYQTSGNEMVEVMRFGLGWRMRYSWDGEKVVLQHAGYALRLLGHFIPIPLGLLIGEGYAEEIAVDDDHFDMMTHITHPWWGNIYGYRGRFKLTVRTMRE
;
A
#
# COMPACT_ATOMS: atom_id res chain seq x y z
N MET A 1 34.52 27.14 -14.29
CA MET A 1 34.15 28.49 -13.82
C MET A 1 32.66 28.45 -13.59
N ASP A 2 32.27 27.95 -12.41
CA ASP A 2 30.89 27.57 -12.09
C ASP A 2 30.26 28.74 -11.32
N GLN A 3 29.40 29.50 -11.99
CA GLN A 3 28.79 30.70 -11.44
C GLN A 3 27.78 30.29 -10.34
N ARG A 4 28.18 30.45 -9.07
CA ARG A 4 27.25 30.39 -7.94
C ARG A 4 26.33 31.62 -8.02
N PRO A 5 24.99 31.47 -8.10
CA PRO A 5 24.10 32.61 -8.04
C PRO A 5 24.13 33.19 -6.62
N SER A 6 24.55 34.45 -6.52
CA SER A 6 24.48 35.27 -5.31
C SER A 6 23.05 35.78 -5.11
N GLY A 7 22.29 35.10 -4.26
CA GLY A 7 21.00 35.54 -3.74
C GLY A 7 20.65 34.64 -2.55
N SER A 8 20.22 35.21 -1.43
CA SER A 8 19.83 34.46 -0.23
C SER A 8 18.59 33.60 -0.53
N ARG A 9 18.81 32.42 -1.12
CA ARG A 9 17.78 31.44 -1.41
C ARG A 9 17.33 30.80 -0.09
N ALA A 10 16.11 31.08 0.33
CA ALA A 10 15.52 30.38 1.47
C ALA A 10 15.27 28.93 1.08
N ILE A 11 15.78 28.00 1.89
CA ILE A 11 15.54 26.57 1.73
C ILE A 11 14.62 26.16 2.88
N THR A 12 13.54 25.44 2.58
CA THR A 12 12.68 24.88 3.62
C THR A 12 12.79 23.37 3.63
N PHE A 13 13.08 22.79 4.79
CA PHE A 13 13.12 21.35 5.00
C PHE A 13 11.97 20.91 5.89
N VAL A 14 11.06 20.14 5.30
CA VAL A 14 9.91 19.54 5.98
C VAL A 14 10.26 18.10 6.34
N TYR A 15 10.23 17.78 7.63
CA TYR A 15 10.71 16.50 8.14
C TYR A 15 9.81 15.95 9.26
N ASP A 16 10.00 14.68 9.57
CA ASP A 16 9.31 13.98 10.67
C ASP A 16 10.16 14.08 11.95
N GLY A 17 9.74 14.89 12.92
CA GLY A 17 10.47 15.11 14.17
C GLY A 17 10.61 13.89 15.07
N ASP A 18 9.70 12.94 14.99
CA ASP A 18 9.75 11.70 15.80
C ASP A 18 10.60 10.61 15.15
N CYS A 19 10.93 10.76 13.86
CA CYS A 19 11.83 9.87 13.14
C CYS A 19 13.30 10.23 13.42
N PRO A 20 14.10 9.34 14.05
CA PRO A 20 15.52 9.61 14.35
C PRO A 20 16.36 9.94 13.11
N LEU A 21 16.06 9.31 11.97
CA LEU A 21 16.77 9.51 10.71
C LEU A 21 16.49 10.91 10.14
N CYS A 22 15.22 11.32 10.15
CA CYS A 22 14.80 12.64 9.69
C CYS A 22 15.35 13.76 10.59
N THR A 23 15.27 13.60 11.91
CA THR A 23 15.82 14.58 12.86
C THR A 23 17.34 14.70 12.76
N SER A 24 18.05 13.59 12.54
CA SER A 24 19.51 13.62 12.29
C SER A 24 19.84 14.37 11.00
N ALA A 25 19.05 14.18 9.93
CA ALA A 25 19.19 14.92 8.68
C ALA A 25 18.92 16.42 8.88
N ALA A 26 17.86 16.79 9.62
CA ALA A 26 17.51 18.18 9.92
C ALA A 26 18.62 18.90 10.70
N MET A 27 19.16 18.23 11.72
CA MET A 27 20.26 18.77 12.53
C MET A 27 21.54 18.96 11.71
N ALA A 28 21.84 18.03 10.81
CA ALA A 28 22.99 18.18 9.91
C ALA A 28 22.82 19.34 8.92
N MET A 29 21.59 19.60 8.45
CA MET A 29 21.30 20.75 7.58
C MET A 29 21.39 22.10 8.32
N ARG A 30 21.00 22.15 9.60
CA ARG A 30 21.02 23.36 10.45
C ARG A 30 22.41 24.01 10.59
N ILE A 31 23.48 23.24 10.38
CA ILE A 31 24.86 23.69 10.59
C ILE A 31 25.33 24.64 9.47
N LYS A 32 24.59 24.77 8.36
CA LYS A 32 24.98 25.63 7.23
C LYS A 32 24.44 27.05 7.35
N ARG A 33 25.36 28.04 7.49
CA ARG A 33 25.11 29.49 7.34
C ARG A 33 25.31 30.01 5.91
N ASP A 34 25.92 29.22 5.03
CA ASP A 34 26.43 29.68 3.72
C ASP A 34 25.45 29.54 2.54
N TYR A 35 24.20 29.10 2.78
CA TYR A 35 23.19 28.90 1.73
C TYR A 35 21.82 29.44 2.17
N GLY A 36 21.76 30.76 2.38
CA GLY A 36 20.54 31.45 2.76
C GLY A 36 19.98 31.01 4.13
N THR A 37 18.75 31.46 4.42
CA THR A 37 18.01 31.07 5.62
C THR A 37 17.40 29.69 5.44
N LEU A 38 17.91 28.69 6.18
CA LEU A 38 17.28 27.37 6.28
C LEU A 38 16.11 27.43 7.26
N ASN A 39 14.91 27.13 6.78
CA ASN A 39 13.72 26.97 7.59
C ASN A 39 13.47 25.47 7.81
N LEU A 40 13.33 25.06 9.07
CA LEU A 40 13.00 23.69 9.43
C LEU A 40 11.54 23.66 9.87
N ILE A 41 10.75 22.77 9.29
CA ILE A 41 9.35 22.56 9.65
C ILE A 41 9.19 21.11 10.08
N ASN A 42 8.77 20.90 11.32
CA ASN A 42 8.36 19.57 11.77
C ASN A 42 6.92 19.32 11.31
N ALA A 43 6.75 18.37 10.39
CA ALA A 43 5.44 18.05 9.83
C ALA A 43 4.41 17.57 10.87
N ARG A 44 4.85 17.13 12.05
CA ARG A 44 3.95 16.70 13.13
C ARG A 44 3.32 17.85 13.90
N ASP A 45 4.08 18.93 14.10
CA ASP A 45 3.65 20.07 14.91
C ASP A 45 2.91 21.10 14.04
N GLU A 46 3.23 21.14 12.74
CA GLU A 46 2.85 22.20 11.81
C GLU A 46 2.10 21.67 10.56
N LEU A 47 1.15 20.75 10.74
CA LEU A 47 0.35 20.19 9.63
C LEU A 47 -0.40 21.27 8.82
N ASP A 48 -0.89 22.31 9.48
CA ASP A 48 -1.62 23.42 8.85
C ASP A 48 -0.73 24.46 8.17
N HIS A 49 0.60 24.30 8.25
CA HIS A 49 1.54 25.24 7.66
C HIS A 49 1.33 25.32 6.13
N PRO A 50 1.32 26.54 5.52
CA PRO A 50 1.02 26.71 4.09
C PRO A 50 1.85 25.81 3.16
N LEU A 51 3.15 25.63 3.45
CA LEU A 51 4.03 24.75 2.69
C LEU A 51 3.71 23.25 2.85
N VAL A 52 3.26 22.81 4.03
CA VAL A 52 2.82 21.42 4.24
C VAL A 52 1.51 21.17 3.51
N ARG A 53 0.59 22.14 3.53
CA ARG A 53 -0.63 22.10 2.74
C ARG A 53 -0.37 22.06 1.24
N ASP A 54 0.58 22.86 0.75
CA ASP A 54 1.00 22.80 -0.67
C ASP A 54 1.56 21.42 -1.05
N LEU A 55 2.40 20.83 -0.19
CA LEU A 55 2.90 19.46 -0.37
C LEU A 55 1.76 18.45 -0.46
N THR A 56 0.80 18.50 0.47
CA THR A 56 -0.39 17.64 0.46
C THR A 56 -1.21 17.82 -0.82
N LEU A 57 -1.51 19.07 -1.21
CA LEU A 57 -2.29 19.37 -2.42
C LEU A 57 -1.62 18.86 -3.70
N ARG A 58 -0.28 18.84 -3.72
CA ARG A 58 0.52 18.30 -4.83
C ARG A 58 0.73 16.79 -4.75
N GLY A 59 0.16 16.11 -3.75
CA GLY A 59 0.20 14.66 -3.60
C GLY A 59 1.48 14.11 -2.97
N PHE A 60 2.28 14.95 -2.31
CA PHE A 60 3.49 14.51 -1.60
C PHE A 60 3.13 13.98 -0.21
N ASP A 61 3.24 12.67 -0.06
CA ASP A 61 2.95 11.96 1.19
C ASP A 61 4.17 11.93 2.13
N LEU A 62 4.06 12.62 3.26
CA LEU A 62 5.12 12.78 4.25
C LEU A 62 5.35 11.50 5.08
N ASP A 63 4.44 10.53 5.06
CA ASP A 63 4.69 9.20 5.60
C ASP A 63 5.65 8.39 4.69
N GLU A 64 5.71 8.76 3.41
CA GLU A 64 6.55 8.09 2.40
C GLU A 64 7.92 8.74 2.25
N GLY A 65 8.12 9.96 2.77
CA GLY A 65 9.40 10.65 2.75
C GLY A 65 9.44 12.04 3.39
N MET A 66 10.64 12.62 3.44
CA MET A 66 10.86 14.02 3.79
C MET A 66 10.86 14.90 2.53
N ALA A 67 10.60 16.19 2.67
CA ALA A 67 10.55 17.13 1.54
C ALA A 67 11.50 18.33 1.73
N ILE A 68 12.21 18.70 0.67
CA ILE A 68 13.01 19.93 0.60
C ILE A 68 12.41 20.82 -0.48
N ILE A 69 12.13 22.07 -0.10
CA ILE A 69 11.62 23.11 -1.00
C ILE A 69 12.75 24.11 -1.21
N ALA A 70 13.21 24.24 -2.45
CA ALA A 70 14.28 25.15 -2.84
C ALA A 70 14.02 25.66 -4.27
N ASP A 71 14.13 26.97 -4.49
CA ASP A 71 13.92 27.59 -5.82
C ASP A 71 12.58 27.18 -6.47
N ASP A 72 11.49 27.18 -5.70
CA ASP A 72 10.13 26.73 -6.09
C ASP A 72 10.04 25.26 -6.56
N GLN A 73 11.11 24.48 -6.38
CA GLN A 73 11.14 23.05 -6.66
C GLN A 73 10.99 22.24 -5.37
N ILE A 74 10.21 21.16 -5.48
CA ILE A 74 9.98 20.22 -4.39
C ILE A 74 10.77 18.95 -4.67
N HIS A 75 11.64 18.60 -3.73
CA HIS A 75 12.40 17.36 -3.71
C HIS A 75 11.85 16.46 -2.61
N HIS A 76 11.25 15.33 -2.97
CA HIS A 76 10.59 14.44 -2.02
C HIS A 76 11.27 13.06 -1.94
N GLY A 77 11.44 12.54 -0.72
CA GLY A 77 12.01 11.23 -0.46
C GLY A 77 13.43 11.08 -1.00
N HIS A 78 13.63 10.18 -1.98
CA HIS A 78 14.95 9.95 -2.57
C HIS A 78 15.53 11.21 -3.25
N ASP A 79 14.71 12.06 -3.86
CA ASP A 79 15.19 13.32 -4.45
C ASP A 79 15.70 14.30 -3.38
N ALA A 80 15.10 14.29 -2.18
CA ALA A 80 15.59 15.09 -1.05
C ALA A 80 16.97 14.62 -0.60
N LEU A 81 17.23 13.31 -0.59
CA LEU A 81 18.56 12.76 -0.28
C LEU A 81 19.60 13.14 -1.34
N VAL A 82 19.23 13.10 -2.63
CA VAL A 82 20.12 13.56 -3.72
C VAL A 82 20.40 15.05 -3.59
N PHE A 83 19.40 15.86 -3.24
CA PHE A 83 19.58 17.29 -2.98
C PHE A 83 20.56 17.50 -1.80
N MET A 84 20.37 16.80 -0.69
CA MET A 84 21.28 16.86 0.45
C MET A 84 22.69 16.37 0.10
N ALA A 85 22.85 15.32 -0.70
CA ALA A 85 24.18 14.84 -1.12
C ALA A 85 24.93 15.85 -1.99
N ARG A 86 24.22 16.65 -2.79
CA ARG A 86 24.80 17.65 -3.69
C ARG A 86 25.12 18.98 -2.98
N TYR A 87 24.20 19.44 -2.15
CA TYR A 87 24.26 20.79 -1.57
C TYR A 87 24.55 20.80 -0.07
N GLY A 88 24.41 19.65 0.60
CA GLY A 88 24.74 19.46 2.01
C GLY A 88 26.26 19.40 2.22
N GLU A 89 26.69 19.94 3.35
CA GLU A 89 28.09 19.86 3.76
C GLU A 89 28.38 18.53 4.45
N THR A 90 29.58 18.01 4.24
CA THR A 90 30.04 16.79 4.91
C THR A 90 30.59 17.13 6.29
N THR A 91 29.73 17.58 7.20
CA THR A 91 30.10 17.95 8.57
C THR A 91 30.11 16.76 9.54
N ASN A 92 29.47 15.64 9.17
CA ASN A 92 29.25 14.49 10.04
C ASN A 92 29.19 13.18 9.23
N ALA A 93 29.43 12.05 9.89
CA ALA A 93 29.48 10.72 9.27
C ALA A 93 28.19 10.40 8.47
N PHE A 94 27.03 10.85 8.93
CA PHE A 94 25.76 10.72 8.21
C PHE A 94 25.78 11.43 6.85
N MET A 95 26.26 12.67 6.78
CA MET A 95 26.34 13.43 5.53
C MET A 95 27.43 12.89 4.61
N ALA A 96 28.54 12.38 5.17
CA ALA A 96 29.56 11.68 4.39
C ALA A 96 28.99 10.41 3.71
N ALA A 97 28.25 9.60 4.47
CA ALA A 97 27.56 8.42 3.92
C ALA A 97 26.49 8.81 2.89
N THR A 98 25.71 9.85 3.17
CA THR A 98 24.67 10.37 2.27
C THR A 98 25.30 10.83 0.95
N ARG A 99 26.42 11.57 0.98
CA ARG A 99 27.14 12.00 -0.21
C ARG A 99 27.71 10.83 -1.01
N GLY A 100 28.25 9.81 -0.36
CA GLY A 100 28.78 8.62 -1.02
C GLY A 100 27.68 7.76 -1.68
N LEU A 101 26.54 7.60 -1.01
CA LEU A 101 25.47 6.71 -1.46
C LEU A 101 24.48 7.38 -2.44
N TYR A 102 24.29 8.70 -2.35
CA TYR A 102 23.23 9.40 -3.08
C TYR A 102 23.75 10.41 -4.12
N TRP A 103 25.00 10.24 -4.60
CA TRP A 103 25.52 11.04 -5.72
C TRP A 103 24.74 10.79 -7.03
N SER A 104 24.27 9.55 -7.23
CA SER A 104 23.46 9.17 -8.40
C SER A 104 21.98 9.05 -8.07
N LYS A 105 21.11 9.58 -8.95
CA LYS A 105 19.66 9.42 -8.84
C LYS A 105 19.23 7.95 -8.85
N GLY A 106 19.86 7.11 -9.67
CA GLY A 106 19.53 5.69 -9.75
C GLY A 106 19.87 4.92 -8.47
N LEU A 107 21.03 5.23 -7.88
CA LEU A 107 21.43 4.61 -6.62
C LEU A 107 20.53 5.05 -5.46
N ALA A 108 20.11 6.32 -5.45
CA ALA A 108 19.12 6.83 -4.50
C ALA A 108 17.77 6.13 -4.63
N ALA A 109 17.26 5.99 -5.85
CA ALA A 109 16.00 5.27 -6.10
C ALA A 109 16.07 3.80 -5.63
N LEU A 110 17.23 3.15 -5.76
CA LEU A 110 17.41 1.75 -5.34
C LEU A 110 17.54 1.58 -3.82
N THR A 111 18.24 2.51 -3.15
CA THR A 111 18.59 2.38 -1.72
C THR A 111 17.60 3.05 -0.78
N TYR A 112 16.90 4.09 -1.25
CA TYR A 112 15.86 4.79 -0.50
C TYR A 112 14.78 3.89 0.13
N PRO A 113 14.27 2.85 -0.56
CA PRO A 113 13.20 2.03 -0.01
C PRO A 113 13.64 1.23 1.23
N TRP A 114 14.92 0.86 1.29
CA TRP A 114 15.52 0.27 2.49
C TRP A 114 15.57 1.26 3.64
N LEU A 115 16.03 2.50 3.39
CA LEU A 115 16.06 3.57 4.38
C LEU A 115 14.65 3.87 4.91
N ARG A 116 13.66 3.93 4.01
CA ARG A 116 12.25 4.09 4.36
C ARG A 116 11.74 2.90 5.18
N GLY A 117 12.10 1.67 4.83
CA GLY A 117 11.82 0.49 5.63
C GLY A 117 12.37 0.60 7.05
N THR A 118 13.61 1.10 7.20
CA THR A 118 14.22 1.38 8.51
C THR A 118 13.47 2.49 9.25
N ARG A 119 13.10 3.60 8.60
CA ARG A 119 12.25 4.66 9.17
C ARG A 119 10.97 4.08 9.73
N ASN A 120 10.23 3.32 8.93
CA ASN A 120 8.92 2.77 9.31
C ASN A 120 9.06 1.77 10.45
N TRP A 121 10.12 0.96 10.47
CA TRP A 121 10.40 0.06 11.58
C TRP A 121 10.72 0.83 12.89
N LEU A 122 11.54 1.89 12.82
CA LEU A 122 11.87 2.72 13.98
C LEU A 122 10.63 3.40 14.57
N LEU A 123 9.78 3.98 13.72
CA LEU A 123 8.52 4.63 14.14
C LEU A 123 7.57 3.64 14.81
N ARG A 124 7.37 2.46 14.21
CA ARG A 124 6.55 1.38 14.78
C ARG A 124 7.06 0.92 16.14
N ARG A 125 8.38 0.76 16.28
CA ARG A 125 9.00 0.36 17.55
C ARG A 125 8.82 1.42 18.65
N ARG A 126 8.70 2.69 18.27
CA ARG A 126 8.43 3.81 19.18
C ARG A 126 6.94 4.07 19.40
N HIS A 127 6.06 3.25 18.81
CA HIS A 127 4.60 3.45 18.85
C HIS A 127 4.16 4.83 18.33
N VAL A 128 4.89 5.37 17.35
CA VAL A 128 4.58 6.65 16.73
C VAL A 128 3.62 6.43 15.56
N ALA A 129 2.49 7.14 15.58
CA ALA A 129 1.49 7.07 14.52
C ALA A 129 1.98 7.72 13.21
N PRO A 130 1.41 7.32 12.06
CA PRO A 130 1.59 8.04 10.80
C PRO A 130 1.26 9.53 10.94
N ILE A 131 1.92 10.37 10.15
CA ILE A 131 1.65 11.81 10.05
C ILE A 131 0.27 12.02 9.41
N ASP A 132 -0.07 11.20 8.40
CA ASP A 132 -1.33 11.25 7.66
C ASP A 132 -1.66 12.65 7.10
N ASN A 133 -0.65 13.32 6.51
CA ASN A 133 -0.86 14.62 5.86
C ASN A 133 -1.82 14.52 4.65
N MET A 134 -2.08 13.31 4.18
CA MET A 134 -3.03 12.98 3.11
C MET A 134 -4.45 12.69 3.64
N SER A 135 -4.67 12.78 4.95
CA SER A 135 -5.97 12.54 5.62
C SER A 135 -6.63 11.21 5.28
N ARG A 136 -5.84 10.16 5.03
CA ARG A 136 -6.33 8.83 4.64
C ARG A 136 -7.13 8.15 5.73
N LYS A 137 -6.88 8.45 7.01
CA LYS A 137 -7.64 7.89 8.13
C LYS A 137 -9.13 8.30 8.10
N SER A 138 -9.47 9.40 7.43
CA SER A 138 -10.83 9.96 7.43
C SER A 138 -11.83 9.19 6.56
N GLU A 139 -11.35 8.45 5.56
CA GLU A 139 -12.20 7.79 4.56
C GLU A 139 -11.83 6.30 4.36
N PRO A 140 -12.81 5.46 3.97
CA PRO A 140 -12.54 4.06 3.64
C PRO A 140 -11.50 3.92 2.52
N THR A 141 -10.65 2.89 2.62
CA THR A 141 -9.57 2.61 1.64
C THR A 141 -10.10 2.55 0.19
N PHE A 142 -11.31 2.03 0.01
CA PHE A 142 -11.91 1.80 -1.30
C PHE A 142 -12.78 2.98 -1.79
N LYS A 143 -13.06 3.98 -0.97
CA LYS A 143 -13.80 5.17 -1.41
C LYS A 143 -13.11 5.88 -2.59
N PRO A 144 -11.80 6.20 -2.55
CA PRO A 144 -11.10 6.76 -3.72
C PRO A 144 -10.94 5.76 -4.88
N VAL A 145 -11.06 4.45 -4.63
CA VAL A 145 -10.97 3.40 -5.66
C VAL A 145 -12.23 3.38 -6.51
N PHE A 146 -13.41 3.47 -5.88
CA PHE A 146 -14.70 3.55 -6.58
C PHE A 146 -15.06 4.99 -7.00
N GLY A 147 -14.46 6.00 -6.38
CA GLY A 147 -14.69 7.40 -6.71
C GLY A 147 -16.17 7.78 -6.64
N ALA A 148 -16.71 8.30 -7.75
CA ALA A 148 -18.11 8.72 -7.84
C ALA A 148 -19.12 7.58 -7.70
N ASP A 149 -18.70 6.33 -7.88
CA ASP A 149 -19.58 5.16 -7.77
C ASP A 149 -19.71 4.65 -6.32
N TRP A 150 -18.88 5.13 -5.40
CA TRP A 150 -18.91 4.71 -3.99
C TRP A 150 -20.31 4.84 -3.36
N GLU A 151 -20.98 5.97 -3.57
CA GLU A 151 -22.32 6.21 -3.01
C GLU A 151 -23.40 5.37 -3.68
N LYS A 152 -23.14 4.87 -4.90
CA LYS A 152 -24.07 4.02 -5.66
C LYS A 152 -24.01 2.55 -5.24
N LEU A 153 -22.93 2.14 -4.57
CA LEU A 153 -22.78 0.76 -4.11
C LEU A 153 -23.89 0.39 -3.10
N PRO A 154 -24.44 -0.83 -3.16
CA PRO A 154 -25.36 -1.35 -2.15
C PRO A 154 -24.79 -1.29 -0.72
N ALA A 155 -25.66 -1.23 0.28
CA ALA A 155 -25.27 -1.04 1.68
C ALA A 155 -24.30 -2.14 2.17
N VAL A 156 -24.52 -3.40 1.79
CA VAL A 156 -23.65 -4.52 2.12
C VAL A 156 -22.24 -4.34 1.54
N LEU A 157 -22.11 -3.93 0.27
CA LEU A 157 -20.82 -3.77 -0.39
C LEU A 157 -20.06 -2.54 0.13
N ARG A 158 -20.74 -1.40 0.35
CA ARG A 158 -20.11 -0.23 1.01
C ARG A 158 -19.54 -0.60 2.37
N ALA A 159 -20.26 -1.44 3.11
CA ALA A 159 -19.82 -1.85 4.43
C ALA A 159 -18.71 -2.91 4.41
N HIS A 160 -18.74 -3.82 3.45
CA HIS A 160 -17.63 -4.74 3.18
C HIS A 160 -16.32 -3.96 2.92
N TYR A 161 -16.41 -2.85 2.18
CA TYR A 161 -15.28 -2.00 1.81
C TYR A 161 -14.98 -0.83 2.79
N ALA A 162 -15.60 -0.80 3.98
CA ALA A 162 -15.60 0.38 4.85
C ALA A 162 -14.31 0.64 5.65
N ASN A 163 -13.38 -0.32 5.74
CA ASN A 163 -12.19 -0.18 6.58
C ASN A 163 -11.30 1.00 6.16
N ARG A 164 -10.94 1.82 7.15
CA ARG A 164 -10.10 3.01 6.97
C ARG A 164 -8.63 2.71 7.25
N PRO A 165 -7.68 3.26 6.48
CA PRO A 165 -6.26 3.22 6.80
C PRO A 165 -5.94 3.72 8.21
N TYR A 166 -4.89 3.20 8.83
CA TYR A 166 -4.38 3.71 10.11
C TYR A 166 -5.34 3.60 11.31
N THR A 167 -6.32 2.68 11.23
CA THR A 167 -7.27 2.35 12.31
C THR A 167 -7.14 0.89 12.74
N ASP A 168 -7.95 0.47 13.71
CA ASP A 168 -8.20 -0.94 14.04
C ASP A 168 -9.55 -1.41 13.50
N ASP A 169 -10.03 -0.84 12.39
CA ASP A 169 -11.30 -1.24 11.80
C ASP A 169 -11.27 -2.73 11.43
N VAL A 170 -12.35 -3.44 11.79
CA VAL A 170 -12.55 -4.87 11.50
C VAL A 170 -13.93 -5.08 10.91
N VAL A 171 -13.98 -5.73 9.76
CA VAL A 171 -15.21 -6.25 9.16
C VAL A 171 -15.06 -7.76 9.01
N VAL A 172 -16.09 -8.52 9.38
CA VAL A 172 -16.11 -9.99 9.28
C VAL A 172 -17.22 -10.42 8.34
N ALA A 173 -16.87 -11.27 7.39
CA ALA A 173 -17.80 -11.98 6.52
C ALA A 173 -17.71 -13.49 6.81
N GLU A 174 -18.85 -14.13 7.01
CA GLU A 174 -18.97 -15.57 7.16
C GLU A 174 -19.81 -16.14 6.04
N GLY A 175 -19.38 -17.24 5.45
CA GLY A 175 -20.04 -17.77 4.27
C GLY A 175 -19.65 -19.19 3.97
N VAL A 176 -20.15 -19.66 2.85
CA VAL A 176 -19.88 -21.00 2.32
C VAL A 176 -19.42 -20.86 0.89
N LEU A 177 -18.31 -21.52 0.55
CA LEU A 177 -17.71 -21.50 -0.78
C LEU A 177 -17.64 -22.90 -1.37
N ASP A 178 -17.87 -22.98 -2.68
CA ASP A 178 -17.40 -24.08 -3.51
C ASP A 178 -16.02 -23.70 -4.06
N VAL A 179 -15.01 -24.51 -3.78
CA VAL A 179 -13.64 -24.29 -4.24
C VAL A 179 -13.32 -25.33 -5.31
N GLU A 180 -12.85 -24.84 -6.46
CA GLU A 180 -12.48 -25.66 -7.60
C GLU A 180 -11.06 -25.36 -8.05
N CYS A 181 -10.30 -26.41 -8.31
CA CYS A 181 -8.92 -26.37 -8.73
C CYS A 181 -8.66 -27.48 -9.76
N GLN A 182 -8.17 -27.09 -10.93
CA GLN A 182 -8.02 -27.98 -12.08
C GLN A 182 -6.60 -27.93 -12.65
N GLY A 183 -6.27 -28.95 -13.43
CA GLY A 183 -5.04 -29.01 -14.23
C GLY A 183 -3.75 -28.83 -13.41
N ILE A 184 -2.89 -27.92 -13.87
CA ILE A 184 -1.55 -27.70 -13.32
C ILE A 184 -1.56 -27.13 -11.90
N MET A 185 -2.58 -26.35 -11.52
CA MET A 185 -2.72 -25.81 -10.16
C MET A 185 -2.84 -26.92 -9.12
N ARG A 186 -3.56 -28.00 -9.46
CA ARG A 186 -3.69 -29.17 -8.58
C ARG A 186 -2.35 -29.90 -8.40
N LEU A 187 -1.58 -30.05 -9.47
CA LEU A 187 -0.24 -30.65 -9.42
C LEU A 187 0.72 -29.81 -8.57
N LEU A 188 0.65 -28.48 -8.70
CA LEU A 188 1.42 -27.54 -7.90
C LEU A 188 0.87 -27.34 -6.48
N GLY A 189 -0.19 -28.05 -6.09
CA GLY A 189 -0.91 -27.81 -4.84
C GLY A 189 -0.04 -27.95 -3.58
N LEU A 190 0.93 -28.87 -3.56
CA LEU A 190 1.87 -28.97 -2.45
C LEU A 190 2.78 -27.74 -2.36
N LEU A 191 3.31 -27.28 -3.50
CA LEU A 191 4.14 -26.08 -3.58
C LEU A 191 3.34 -24.84 -3.15
N LEU A 192 2.12 -24.67 -3.65
CA LEU A 192 1.23 -23.56 -3.28
C LEU A 192 0.90 -23.57 -1.78
N ARG A 193 0.65 -24.75 -1.21
CA ARG A 193 0.45 -24.92 0.23
C ARG A 193 1.69 -24.52 1.03
N LEU A 194 2.88 -24.97 0.62
CA LEU A 194 4.14 -24.60 1.27
C LEU A 194 4.40 -23.10 1.18
N MET A 195 4.05 -22.50 0.04
CA MET A 195 4.14 -21.05 -0.17
C MET A 195 3.04 -20.26 0.57
N GLY A 196 2.05 -20.95 1.16
CA GLY A 196 0.88 -20.34 1.81
C GLY A 196 0.07 -19.46 0.86
N GLN A 197 -0.09 -19.93 -0.38
CA GLN A 197 -0.88 -19.29 -1.43
C GLN A 197 -2.36 -19.72 -1.33
N ILE A 198 -3.12 -19.51 -2.39
CA ILE A 198 -4.51 -19.98 -2.49
C ILE A 198 -4.62 -21.51 -2.27
N PRO A 199 -5.71 -21.98 -1.63
CA PRO A 199 -5.91 -23.40 -1.39
C PRO A 199 -6.21 -24.15 -2.69
N ALA A 200 -5.25 -24.94 -3.18
CA ALA A 200 -5.40 -25.76 -4.38
C ALA A 200 -6.13 -27.09 -4.09
N ARG A 201 -7.44 -27.01 -3.83
CA ARG A 201 -8.29 -28.16 -3.47
C ARG A 201 -9.67 -28.05 -4.11
N ASN A 202 -10.34 -29.19 -4.24
CA ASN A 202 -11.71 -29.27 -4.71
C ASN A 202 -12.59 -29.71 -3.54
N GLU A 203 -13.46 -28.84 -3.09
CA GLU A 203 -14.41 -29.14 -2.03
C GLU A 203 -15.59 -28.18 -2.14
N SER A 204 -16.79 -28.74 -2.04
CA SER A 204 -18.04 -27.97 -2.06
C SER A 204 -18.52 -27.73 -0.64
N ASN A 205 -19.29 -26.65 -0.46
CA ASN A 205 -19.84 -26.26 0.83
C ASN A 205 -18.79 -26.04 1.93
N VAL A 206 -17.64 -25.45 1.61
CA VAL A 206 -16.57 -25.16 2.57
C VAL A 206 -16.97 -23.93 3.39
N PRO A 207 -17.13 -24.04 4.72
CA PRO A 207 -17.34 -22.88 5.56
C PRO A 207 -16.10 -21.99 5.58
N VAL A 208 -16.29 -20.69 5.38
CA VAL A 208 -15.21 -19.71 5.31
C VAL A 208 -15.53 -18.50 6.19
N THR A 209 -14.56 -18.12 7.00
CA THR A 209 -14.57 -16.84 7.71
C THR A 209 -13.51 -15.93 7.10
N VAL A 210 -13.92 -14.75 6.66
CA VAL A 210 -13.03 -13.71 6.15
C VAL A 210 -13.05 -12.53 7.09
N ARG A 211 -11.86 -12.16 7.60
CA ARG A 211 -11.68 -10.98 8.41
C ARG A 211 -10.93 -9.93 7.59
N PHE A 212 -11.58 -8.80 7.39
CA PHE A 212 -10.99 -7.62 6.77
C PHE A 212 -10.48 -6.69 7.86
N LEU A 213 -9.18 -6.42 7.87
CA LEU A 213 -8.52 -5.70 8.95
C LEU A 213 -7.78 -4.46 8.43
N SER A 214 -7.88 -3.37 9.19
CA SER A 214 -6.96 -2.24 9.09
C SER A 214 -5.71 -2.44 9.97
N ASP A 215 -4.67 -1.65 9.71
CA ASP A 215 -3.45 -1.60 10.50
C ASP A 215 -3.12 -0.14 10.86
N ARG A 216 -2.86 0.14 12.14
CA ARG A 216 -2.53 1.50 12.65
C ARG A 216 -1.33 2.15 11.97
N ASN A 217 -0.45 1.38 11.34
CA ASN A 217 0.82 1.81 10.78
C ASN A 217 0.94 1.48 9.28
N SER A 218 -0.17 1.17 8.60
CA SER A 218 -0.17 0.85 7.17
C SER A 218 -1.50 1.22 6.52
N THR A 219 -1.44 1.63 5.26
CA THR A 219 -2.62 1.78 4.39
C THR A 219 -3.14 0.45 3.83
N ALA A 220 -2.66 -0.67 4.38
CA ALA A 220 -2.97 -1.97 3.82
C ALA A 220 -4.35 -2.40 4.28
N TYR A 221 -5.17 -2.87 3.34
CA TYR A 221 -6.40 -3.57 3.66
C TYR A 221 -6.10 -5.07 3.70
N HIS A 222 -6.18 -5.68 4.88
CA HIS A 222 -5.77 -7.06 5.09
C HIS A 222 -6.93 -8.03 4.89
N PHE A 223 -6.70 -9.08 4.11
CA PHE A 223 -7.62 -10.21 3.95
C PHE A 223 -7.08 -11.40 4.74
N ASP A 224 -7.75 -11.76 5.83
CA ASP A 224 -7.44 -12.95 6.62
C ASP A 224 -8.57 -13.97 6.47
N ARG A 225 -8.36 -14.92 5.55
CA ARG A 225 -9.34 -15.94 5.18
C ARG A 225 -9.02 -17.24 5.87
N THR A 226 -10.01 -17.81 6.55
CA THR A 226 -9.92 -19.11 7.19
C THR A 226 -10.93 -20.05 6.53
N PHE A 227 -10.43 -21.07 5.85
CA PHE A 227 -11.22 -22.10 5.18
C PHE A 227 -11.28 -23.35 6.06
N HIS A 228 -12.48 -23.85 6.32
CA HIS A 228 -12.70 -25.03 7.14
C HIS A 228 -12.97 -26.27 6.26
N PHE A 229 -11.93 -26.76 5.59
CA PHE A 229 -12.02 -27.99 4.80
C PHE A 229 -12.22 -29.21 5.71
N THR A 230 -12.81 -30.28 5.17
CA THR A 230 -13.03 -31.56 5.87
C THR A 230 -11.71 -32.17 6.39
N SER A 231 -10.60 -31.94 5.68
CA SER A 231 -9.26 -32.42 6.07
C SER A 231 -8.50 -31.48 7.01
N GLY A 232 -9.12 -30.39 7.45
CA GLY A 232 -8.53 -29.43 8.39
C GLY A 232 -8.61 -27.98 7.92
N THR A 233 -8.24 -27.06 8.81
CA THR A 233 -8.32 -25.62 8.56
C THR A 233 -7.14 -25.11 7.74
N TYR A 234 -7.41 -24.24 6.77
CA TYR A 234 -6.41 -23.54 5.96
C TYR A 234 -6.56 -22.04 6.11
N ARG A 235 -5.50 -21.35 6.52
CA ARG A 235 -5.48 -19.89 6.67
C ARG A 235 -4.69 -19.25 5.53
N PHE A 236 -5.31 -18.31 4.84
CA PHE A 236 -4.72 -17.55 3.75
C PHE A 236 -4.77 -16.05 4.06
N HIS A 237 -3.60 -15.43 4.17
CA HIS A 237 -3.45 -14.01 4.48
C HIS A 237 -2.83 -13.26 3.32
N SER A 238 -3.47 -12.18 2.91
CA SER A 238 -2.98 -11.26 1.87
C SER A 238 -3.26 -9.80 2.26
N ARG A 239 -2.66 -8.88 1.51
CA ARG A 239 -2.72 -7.43 1.78
C ARG A 239 -2.98 -6.67 0.49
N MET A 240 -4.03 -5.87 0.45
CA MET A 240 -4.34 -5.02 -0.69
C MET A 240 -3.82 -3.59 -0.49
N TYR A 241 -3.28 -3.03 -1.58
CA TYR A 241 -2.79 -1.67 -1.66
C TYR A 241 -3.38 -0.99 -2.88
N GLN A 242 -3.86 0.25 -2.71
CA GLN A 242 -4.18 1.12 -3.83
C GLN A 242 -2.89 1.62 -4.47
N THR A 243 -2.77 1.47 -5.79
CA THR A 243 -1.62 2.01 -6.54
C THR A 243 -1.95 3.32 -7.21
N SER A 244 -3.09 3.41 -7.90
CA SER A 244 -3.50 4.62 -8.61
C SER A 244 -4.96 4.52 -9.03
N GLY A 245 -5.76 5.56 -8.78
CA GLY A 245 -7.18 5.58 -9.17
C GLY A 245 -7.91 4.33 -8.68
N ASN A 246 -8.48 3.57 -9.62
CA ASN A 246 -9.19 2.32 -9.35
C ASN A 246 -8.30 1.05 -9.42
N GLU A 247 -6.99 1.18 -9.54
CA GLU A 247 -6.06 0.04 -9.52
C GLU A 247 -5.65 -0.34 -8.09
N MET A 248 -5.77 -1.63 -7.80
CA MET A 248 -5.37 -2.26 -6.55
C MET A 248 -4.40 -3.41 -6.81
N VAL A 249 -3.56 -3.72 -5.84
CA VAL A 249 -2.68 -4.89 -5.87
C VAL A 249 -2.86 -5.72 -4.61
N GLU A 250 -3.30 -6.95 -4.76
CA GLU A 250 -3.38 -7.94 -3.68
C GLU A 250 -2.04 -8.67 -3.57
N VAL A 251 -1.30 -8.40 -2.50
CA VAL A 251 0.01 -8.96 -2.19
C VAL A 251 -0.15 -10.18 -1.31
N MET A 252 0.26 -11.32 -1.85
CA MET A 252 0.31 -12.61 -1.17
C MET A 252 1.69 -12.81 -0.52
N ARG A 253 1.89 -13.99 0.09
CA ARG A 253 3.20 -14.36 0.67
C ARG A 253 4.30 -14.32 -0.38
N PHE A 254 5.52 -14.02 0.06
CA PHE A 254 6.71 -13.79 -0.78
C PHE A 254 6.63 -12.59 -1.73
N GLY A 255 5.63 -11.72 -1.56
CA GLY A 255 5.51 -10.47 -2.30
C GLY A 255 4.89 -10.60 -3.69
N LEU A 256 4.47 -11.80 -4.11
CA LEU A 256 3.71 -11.96 -5.36
C LEU A 256 2.39 -11.20 -5.23
N GLY A 257 2.12 -10.33 -6.19
CA GLY A 257 0.97 -9.45 -6.21
C GLY A 257 0.11 -9.67 -7.45
N TRP A 258 -1.19 -9.81 -7.27
CA TRP A 258 -2.15 -9.75 -8.37
C TRP A 258 -2.67 -8.31 -8.50
N ARG A 259 -2.48 -7.70 -9.67
CA ARG A 259 -2.98 -6.37 -9.98
C ARG A 259 -4.36 -6.48 -10.59
N MET A 260 -5.27 -5.62 -10.14
CA MET A 260 -6.65 -5.61 -10.60
C MET A 260 -7.23 -4.21 -10.65
N ARG A 261 -8.20 -4.01 -11.53
CA ARG A 261 -9.00 -2.78 -11.63
C ARG A 261 -10.38 -3.02 -11.06
N TYR A 262 -10.76 -2.16 -10.13
CA TYR A 262 -12.10 -2.16 -9.56
C TYR A 262 -13.03 -1.30 -10.41
N SER A 263 -14.24 -1.79 -10.59
CA SER A 263 -15.31 -1.05 -11.27
C SER A 263 -16.67 -1.47 -10.73
N TRP A 264 -17.64 -0.57 -10.84
CA TRP A 264 -19.05 -0.83 -10.57
C TRP A 264 -19.80 -0.68 -11.89
N ASP A 265 -20.51 -1.72 -12.33
CA ASP A 265 -21.24 -1.69 -13.61
C ASP A 265 -22.72 -1.30 -13.48
N GLY A 266 -23.19 -1.08 -12.24
CA GLY A 266 -24.60 -0.82 -11.93
C GLY A 266 -25.30 -1.98 -11.22
N GLU A 267 -24.76 -3.19 -11.32
CA GLU A 267 -25.31 -4.41 -10.72
C GLU A 267 -24.30 -5.08 -9.79
N LYS A 268 -23.02 -5.11 -10.18
CA LYS A 268 -21.96 -5.81 -9.48
C LYS A 268 -20.65 -5.04 -9.47
N VAL A 269 -19.83 -5.35 -8.46
CA VAL A 269 -18.44 -4.93 -8.38
C VAL A 269 -17.61 -5.92 -9.18
N VAL A 270 -16.79 -5.43 -10.12
CA VAL A 270 -15.95 -6.24 -11.00
C VAL A 270 -14.48 -5.92 -10.74
N LEU A 271 -13.69 -6.98 -10.52
CA LEU A 271 -12.25 -6.95 -10.32
C LEU A 271 -11.58 -7.54 -11.56
N GLN A 272 -11.21 -6.67 -12.50
CA GLN A 272 -10.63 -7.07 -13.78
C GLN A 272 -9.12 -7.26 -13.67
N HIS A 273 -8.57 -8.31 -14.29
CA HIS A 273 -7.13 -8.54 -14.37
C HIS A 273 -6.37 -7.33 -14.94
N ALA A 274 -5.27 -6.93 -14.27
CA ALA A 274 -4.35 -5.90 -14.74
C ALA A 274 -2.87 -6.34 -14.71
N GLY A 275 -2.62 -7.65 -14.59
CA GLY A 275 -1.27 -8.23 -14.56
C GLY A 275 -0.83 -8.69 -13.17
N TYR A 276 0.45 -9.03 -13.07
CA TYR A 276 1.10 -9.40 -11.82
C TYR A 276 2.24 -8.43 -11.49
N ALA A 277 2.55 -8.30 -10.21
CA ALA A 277 3.70 -7.55 -9.73
C ALA A 277 4.42 -8.30 -8.62
N LEU A 278 5.73 -8.10 -8.50
CA LEU A 278 6.48 -8.50 -7.32
C LEU A 278 6.64 -7.28 -6.42
N ARG A 279 6.16 -7.37 -5.18
CA ARG A 279 6.42 -6.38 -4.15
C ARG A 279 7.79 -6.63 -3.54
N LEU A 280 8.75 -5.80 -3.90
CA LEU A 280 10.11 -5.84 -3.36
C LEU A 280 10.43 -4.49 -2.72
N LEU A 281 10.72 -4.50 -1.42
CA LEU A 281 11.17 -3.32 -0.65
C LEU A 281 10.25 -2.10 -0.72
N GLY A 282 8.95 -2.29 -0.93
CA GLY A 282 7.98 -1.20 -1.04
C GLY A 282 7.67 -0.75 -2.47
N HIS A 283 8.35 -1.31 -3.48
CA HIS A 283 8.00 -1.12 -4.88
C HIS A 283 7.20 -2.29 -5.43
N PHE A 284 6.31 -1.99 -6.37
CA PHE A 284 5.61 -2.97 -7.19
C PHE A 284 6.31 -3.05 -8.55
N ILE A 285 7.01 -4.14 -8.81
CA ILE A 285 7.70 -4.39 -10.07
C ILE A 285 6.79 -5.26 -10.93
N PRO A 286 6.26 -4.79 -12.07
CA PRO A 286 5.44 -5.62 -12.96
C PRO A 286 6.22 -6.83 -13.45
N ILE A 287 5.58 -8.00 -13.46
CA ILE A 287 6.19 -9.26 -13.91
C ILE A 287 5.28 -9.97 -14.93
N PRO A 288 5.84 -10.57 -15.99
CA PRO A 288 5.07 -11.16 -17.09
C PRO A 288 4.57 -12.56 -16.75
N LEU A 289 3.90 -12.74 -15.61
CA LEU A 289 3.38 -14.05 -15.16
C LEU A 289 2.00 -14.41 -15.74
N GLY A 290 1.39 -13.55 -16.54
CA GLY A 290 0.06 -13.80 -17.13
C GLY A 290 -0.01 -15.09 -17.96
N LEU A 291 1.04 -15.39 -18.73
CA LEU A 291 1.11 -16.62 -19.53
C LEU A 291 1.34 -17.90 -18.70
N LEU A 292 1.80 -17.78 -17.45
CA LEU A 292 2.13 -18.91 -16.58
C LEU A 292 1.02 -19.20 -15.55
N ILE A 293 0.39 -18.15 -15.03
CA ILE A 293 -0.63 -18.26 -13.98
C ILE A 293 -2.04 -18.11 -14.57
N GLY A 294 -2.18 -17.36 -15.66
CA GLY A 294 -3.47 -16.98 -16.22
C GLY A 294 -3.95 -15.61 -15.76
N GLU A 295 -5.19 -15.29 -16.11
CA GLU A 295 -5.84 -14.03 -15.78
C GLU A 295 -6.88 -14.27 -14.68
N GLY A 296 -6.74 -13.52 -13.58
CA GLY A 296 -7.72 -13.54 -12.50
C GLY A 296 -8.91 -12.62 -12.79
N TYR A 297 -10.11 -13.08 -12.47
CA TYR A 297 -11.34 -12.30 -12.51
C TYR A 297 -12.11 -12.55 -11.22
N ALA A 298 -12.71 -11.50 -10.66
CA ALA A 298 -13.66 -11.66 -9.58
C ALA A 298 -14.83 -10.69 -9.73
N GLU A 299 -15.97 -11.10 -9.20
CA GLU A 299 -17.17 -10.28 -9.12
C GLU A 299 -17.89 -10.48 -7.80
N GLU A 300 -18.53 -9.40 -7.34
CA GLU A 300 -19.29 -9.36 -6.10
C GLU A 300 -20.65 -8.69 -6.36
N ILE A 301 -21.72 -9.38 -5.97
CA ILE A 301 -23.10 -8.96 -6.22
C ILE A 301 -23.82 -8.88 -4.88
N ALA A 302 -24.44 -7.74 -4.58
CA ALA A 302 -25.27 -7.63 -3.39
C ALA A 302 -26.55 -8.46 -3.55
N VAL A 303 -26.88 -9.25 -2.54
CA VAL A 303 -28.12 -10.04 -2.50
C VAL A 303 -29.18 -9.28 -1.70
N ASP A 304 -28.78 -8.73 -0.56
CA ASP A 304 -29.59 -7.91 0.34
C ASP A 304 -28.67 -7.00 1.19
N ASP A 305 -29.16 -6.50 2.32
CA ASP A 305 -28.43 -5.54 3.17
C ASP A 305 -27.29 -6.17 3.97
N ASP A 306 -27.28 -7.49 4.17
CA ASP A 306 -26.27 -8.22 4.94
C ASP A 306 -25.56 -9.34 4.16
N HIS A 307 -26.04 -9.70 2.97
CA HIS A 307 -25.48 -10.76 2.14
C HIS A 307 -24.99 -10.27 0.77
N PHE A 308 -23.90 -10.88 0.32
CA PHE A 308 -23.40 -10.71 -1.04
C PHE A 308 -22.88 -12.06 -1.58
N ASP A 309 -23.05 -12.26 -2.87
CA ASP A 309 -22.48 -13.37 -3.62
C ASP A 309 -21.13 -12.94 -4.19
N MET A 310 -20.14 -13.82 -4.09
CA MET A 310 -18.80 -13.60 -4.63
C MET A 310 -18.43 -14.76 -5.55
N MET A 311 -17.85 -14.44 -6.70
CA MET A 311 -17.25 -15.39 -7.60
C MET A 311 -15.84 -14.93 -7.96
N THR A 312 -14.90 -15.86 -8.02
CA THR A 312 -13.54 -15.61 -8.49
C THR A 312 -13.10 -16.78 -9.34
N HIS A 313 -12.41 -16.52 -10.44
CA HIS A 313 -11.73 -17.56 -11.22
C HIS A 313 -10.42 -17.07 -11.83
N ILE A 314 -9.55 -18.01 -12.16
CA ILE A 314 -8.29 -17.79 -12.85
C ILE A 314 -8.35 -18.58 -14.16
N THR A 315 -8.26 -17.87 -15.28
CA THR A 315 -8.32 -18.43 -16.62
C THR A 315 -6.93 -18.47 -17.24
N HIS A 316 -6.42 -19.67 -17.47
CA HIS A 316 -5.15 -19.90 -18.13
C HIS A 316 -5.30 -19.89 -19.67
N PRO A 317 -4.37 -19.29 -20.44
CA PRO A 317 -4.46 -19.22 -21.91
C PRO A 317 -4.62 -20.58 -22.61
N TRP A 318 -3.96 -21.63 -22.09
CA TRP A 318 -3.98 -22.97 -22.69
C TRP A 318 -4.91 -23.98 -22.01
N TRP A 319 -5.31 -23.74 -20.77
CA TRP A 319 -6.05 -24.73 -19.96
C TRP A 319 -7.45 -24.25 -19.54
N GLY A 320 -7.84 -23.04 -19.92
CA GLY A 320 -9.12 -22.46 -19.51
C GLY A 320 -9.15 -22.21 -18.01
N ASN A 321 -10.28 -22.45 -17.36
CA ASN A 321 -10.44 -22.22 -15.93
C ASN A 321 -9.61 -23.23 -15.12
N ILE A 322 -8.57 -22.75 -14.43
CA ILE A 322 -7.67 -23.59 -13.62
C ILE A 322 -7.94 -23.49 -12.11
N TYR A 323 -8.66 -22.46 -11.69
CA TYR A 323 -8.98 -22.24 -10.29
C TYR A 323 -10.19 -21.33 -10.18
N GLY A 324 -11.09 -21.62 -9.26
CA GLY A 324 -12.16 -20.69 -8.92
C GLY A 324 -12.77 -21.01 -7.58
N TYR A 325 -13.48 -20.03 -7.05
CA TYR A 325 -14.43 -20.27 -5.98
C TYR A 325 -15.65 -19.39 -6.16
N ARG A 326 -16.79 -19.90 -5.68
CA ARG A 326 -18.05 -19.18 -5.69
C ARG A 326 -18.78 -19.44 -4.39
N GLY A 327 -19.46 -18.44 -3.87
CA GLY A 327 -20.35 -18.65 -2.74
C GLY A 327 -20.96 -17.37 -2.21
N ARG A 328 -21.69 -17.53 -1.11
CA ARG A 328 -22.43 -16.47 -0.44
C ARG A 328 -21.82 -16.15 0.90
N PHE A 329 -21.70 -14.87 1.19
CA PHE A 329 -21.22 -14.35 2.46
C PHE A 329 -22.28 -13.49 3.13
N LYS A 330 -22.30 -13.54 4.46
CA LYS A 330 -23.03 -12.65 5.35
C LYS A 330 -22.03 -11.80 6.12
N LEU A 331 -22.25 -10.49 6.20
CA LEU A 331 -21.48 -9.61 7.08
C LEU A 331 -21.97 -9.75 8.53
N THR A 332 -21.12 -10.23 9.43
CA THR A 332 -21.50 -10.59 10.80
C THR A 332 -21.02 -9.60 11.86
N VAL A 333 -19.85 -8.98 11.67
CA VAL A 333 -19.26 -8.05 12.66
C VAL A 333 -18.68 -6.84 11.95
N ARG A 334 -18.95 -5.66 12.53
CA ARG A 334 -18.31 -4.39 12.15
C ARG A 334 -17.84 -3.70 13.43
N THR A 335 -16.54 -3.53 13.57
CA THR A 335 -15.93 -2.78 14.67
C THR A 335 -15.14 -1.66 14.06
N MET A 336 -15.69 -0.44 14.10
CA MET A 336 -14.99 0.78 13.68
C MET A 336 -14.40 1.41 14.94
N ARG A 337 -13.06 1.43 15.05
CA ARG A 337 -12.36 1.95 16.23
C ARG A 337 -11.43 3.07 15.83
N GLU A 338 -11.40 4.12 16.64
CA GLU A 338 -10.55 5.30 16.41
C GLU A 338 -9.09 5.11 16.82
#